data_AF-A0A401IFF2-F1
#
_entry.id   AF-A0A401IFF2-F1
#
_cell.length_a   1.000
_cell.length_b   1.000
_cell.length_c   1.000
_cell.angle_alpha   90.00
_cell.angle_beta   90.00
_cell.angle_gamma   90.00
#
_symmetry.space_group_name_H-M   'P 1'
#
loop_
_entity.id
_entity.type
_entity.pdbx_description
1 polymer ?
#
loop_
_entity_poly.entity_id
_entity_poly.type
_entity_poly.pdbx_seq_one_letter_code
_entity_poly.pdbx_strand_id
1 'polypeptide(L)'
;MPNLQTSIATHYHERTKYDPQTIATKNKGLDWSQQPIPFKTYKIGNSYDLTPYLSDKSPTDPTAKQWLRLSRFLACSYGLTAKIATMGEPLYLRAAPSAGGLYPAEVYLISKGTPLLPPGLYHYQAQTHCLLHFWDNDVWTSLQSACFSDKALDIASLAMVTTAIFYRSAWRYEDRAYRRIFLDTGHLLGNIDLASAMTDYQAYLIGGFQDQALNDLLYLDPEQEGAIAVIPLIDQLDSFPTLSHQTALPSDIHTDYPSLADGKLLNYFHQATEIRQSELSSLSQNNSDFSLEDKYNFPFCLKVATQTSPINWGQQLLDLESTILKRRSTRAYTGENLTLEELNLLLNFTYQPQDYKEQGLNSHPDYFDLSLIQTFMAVSGVNGLEEGCYYYAPKAQELRQIRFKNFRQELHYLCLGQELGRDAGVLIFHTADLEKAVAKYGDRVYRYLHMDAGHLGQRLNLAAIRLNLGVSGIGGFFDDQVNEVLGIPQDEAVLYITTLGRPRWGNR
;
A
#
# COMPACT_ATOMS: atom_id res chain seq x y z
N MET A 1 19.77 8.24 34.66
CA MET A 1 18.79 7.22 34.23
C MET A 1 19.43 6.47 33.08
N PRO A 2 19.51 5.13 33.08
CA PRO A 2 20.00 4.42 31.90
C PRO A 2 19.13 4.83 30.72
N ASN A 3 19.73 5.27 29.62
CA ASN A 3 19.02 5.56 28.37
C ASN A 3 18.25 4.31 27.98
N LEU A 4 16.94 4.29 28.17
CA LEU A 4 16.09 3.22 27.66
C LEU A 4 16.18 3.31 26.14
N GLN A 5 16.91 2.37 25.54
CA GLN A 5 17.06 2.27 24.11
C GLN A 5 15.68 1.94 23.52
N THR A 6 15.17 2.81 22.65
CA THR A 6 13.89 2.61 21.96
C THR A 6 13.97 1.38 21.05
N SER A 7 12.84 0.81 20.63
CA SER A 7 12.86 -0.35 19.73
C SER A 7 13.53 -0.05 18.38
N ILE A 8 13.97 -1.08 17.66
CA ILE A 8 14.61 -0.89 16.35
C ILE A 8 13.66 -0.23 15.34
N ALA A 9 12.33 -0.44 15.41
CA ALA A 9 11.38 0.26 14.56
C ALA A 9 11.34 1.77 14.83
N THR A 10 11.30 2.18 16.11
CA THR A 10 11.36 3.59 16.48
C THR A 10 12.70 4.20 16.08
N HIS A 11 13.82 3.50 16.28
CA HIS A 11 15.14 3.93 15.83
C HIS A 11 15.24 4.06 14.31
N TYR A 12 14.71 3.07 13.59
CA TYR A 12 14.66 3.06 12.13
C TYR A 12 13.84 4.25 11.62
N HIS A 13 12.68 4.51 12.22
CA HIS A 13 11.87 5.68 11.91
C HIS A 13 12.70 6.96 12.07
N GLU A 14 13.27 7.18 13.26
CA GLU A 14 14.05 8.38 13.56
C GLU A 14 15.18 8.62 12.54
N ARG A 15 15.98 7.59 12.24
CA ARG A 15 17.10 7.71 11.30
C ARG A 15 16.70 7.96 9.85
N THR A 16 15.47 7.63 9.48
CA THR A 16 14.97 7.75 8.11
C THR A 16 14.11 8.98 7.87
N LYS A 17 13.93 9.84 8.88
CA LYS A 17 13.30 11.17 8.71
C LYS A 17 14.10 12.06 7.75
N TYR A 18 13.43 13.07 7.18
CA TYR A 18 14.15 14.22 6.65
C TYR A 18 14.22 15.32 7.70
N ASP A 19 15.40 15.91 7.84
CA ASP A 19 15.64 17.06 8.70
C ASP A 19 16.09 18.25 7.83
N PRO A 20 15.42 19.40 7.92
CA PRO A 20 15.79 20.61 7.18
C PRO A 20 17.25 21.03 7.34
N GLN A 21 17.86 20.78 8.50
CA GLN A 21 19.24 21.17 8.79
C GLN A 21 20.25 20.25 8.10
N THR A 22 19.90 18.99 7.84
CA THR A 22 20.83 18.00 7.29
C THR A 22 20.55 17.59 5.84
N ILE A 23 19.37 17.89 5.30
CA ILE A 23 18.97 17.46 3.94
C ILE A 23 19.95 17.91 2.85
N ALA A 24 20.47 19.14 2.93
CA ALA A 24 21.43 19.67 1.96
C ALA A 24 22.78 18.91 2.00
N THR A 25 23.22 18.50 3.19
CA THR A 25 24.49 17.78 3.39
C THR A 25 24.42 16.30 3.02
N LYS A 26 23.22 15.71 3.06
CA LYS A 26 22.98 14.29 2.74
C LYS A 26 22.69 14.05 1.26
N ASN A 27 22.63 15.09 0.43
CA ASN A 27 22.34 14.94 -0.99
C ASN A 27 23.57 14.38 -1.73
N LYS A 28 23.53 13.09 -2.06
CA LYS A 28 24.53 12.42 -2.90
C LYS A 28 24.01 12.28 -4.32
N GLY A 29 24.90 12.38 -5.30
CA GLY A 29 24.54 12.06 -6.69
C GLY A 29 24.16 10.57 -6.83
N LEU A 30 23.17 10.29 -7.68
CA LEU A 30 22.79 8.91 -7.99
C LEU A 30 23.82 8.27 -8.92
N ASP A 31 24.19 7.02 -8.63
CA ASP A 31 24.98 6.21 -9.55
C ASP A 31 24.06 5.60 -10.63
N TRP A 32 23.89 6.31 -11.73
CA TRP A 32 23.06 5.89 -12.85
C TRP A 32 23.57 4.62 -13.55
N SER A 33 24.85 4.25 -13.38
CA SER A 33 25.38 3.00 -13.93
C SER A 33 24.84 1.76 -13.22
N GLN A 34 24.32 1.94 -12.01
CA GLN A 34 23.75 0.90 -11.15
C GLN A 34 22.23 0.99 -11.05
N GLN A 35 21.58 1.77 -11.92
CA GLN A 35 20.11 1.87 -11.89
C GLN A 35 19.49 0.48 -12.17
N PRO A 36 18.64 -0.02 -11.26
CA PRO A 36 18.10 -1.37 -11.37
C PRO A 36 17.03 -1.44 -12.46
N ILE A 37 17.04 -2.54 -13.22
CA ILE A 37 15.95 -2.87 -14.16
C ILE A 37 14.81 -3.47 -13.33
N PRO A 38 13.59 -2.89 -13.36
CA PRO A 38 12.51 -3.30 -12.48
C PRO A 38 11.77 -4.56 -12.96
N PHE A 39 12.48 -5.54 -13.53
CA PHE A 39 11.90 -6.78 -14.03
C PHE A 39 12.84 -7.95 -13.78
N LYS A 40 12.35 -9.03 -13.14
CA LYS A 40 13.12 -10.28 -13.01
C LYS A 40 13.13 -11.07 -14.31
N THR A 41 14.31 -11.58 -14.65
CA THR A 41 14.50 -12.49 -15.78
C THR A 41 14.69 -13.92 -15.29
N TYR A 42 14.22 -14.88 -16.07
CA TYR A 42 14.34 -16.31 -15.78
C TYR A 42 14.86 -17.02 -17.03
N LYS A 43 15.79 -17.96 -16.82
CA LYS A 43 16.40 -18.73 -17.92
C LYS A 43 15.66 -20.03 -18.21
N ILE A 44 14.79 -20.46 -17.29
CA ILE A 44 14.04 -21.71 -17.34
C ILE A 44 12.60 -21.44 -16.93
N GLY A 45 11.68 -22.29 -17.40
CA GLY A 45 10.27 -22.24 -17.08
C GLY A 45 9.37 -22.16 -18.31
N ASN A 46 8.10 -22.52 -18.12
CA ASN A 46 7.07 -22.44 -19.16
C ASN A 46 6.29 -21.13 -19.02
N SER A 47 6.00 -20.47 -20.13
CA SER A 47 5.25 -19.20 -20.14
C SER A 47 3.80 -19.43 -20.53
N TYR A 48 2.88 -18.91 -19.71
CA TYR A 48 1.45 -18.84 -19.98
C TYR A 48 1.11 -17.40 -20.40
N ASP A 49 0.90 -17.17 -21.69
CA ASP A 49 0.56 -15.84 -22.23
C ASP A 49 -0.87 -15.46 -21.83
N LEU A 50 -1.01 -14.33 -21.14
CA LEU A 50 -2.31 -13.83 -20.68
C LEU A 50 -2.89 -12.78 -21.63
N THR A 51 -2.11 -12.26 -22.58
CA THR A 51 -2.51 -11.21 -23.51
C THR A 51 -3.77 -11.52 -24.32
N PRO A 52 -3.98 -12.75 -24.84
CA PRO A 52 -5.20 -13.10 -25.59
C PRO A 52 -6.50 -12.92 -24.79
N TYR A 53 -6.40 -12.89 -23.45
CA TYR A 53 -7.54 -12.82 -22.56
C TYR A 53 -7.84 -11.41 -22.05
N LEU A 54 -7.12 -10.37 -22.47
CA LEU A 54 -7.45 -8.97 -22.14
C LEU A 54 -8.51 -8.35 -23.07
N SER A 55 -9.14 -9.14 -23.94
CA SER A 55 -10.11 -8.61 -24.91
C SER A 55 -11.44 -8.21 -24.26
N ASP A 56 -12.14 -7.24 -24.86
CA ASP A 56 -13.50 -6.83 -24.45
C ASP A 56 -14.56 -7.90 -24.74
N LYS A 57 -14.23 -8.91 -25.57
CA LYS A 57 -15.16 -9.99 -25.90
C LYS A 57 -15.11 -11.05 -24.81
N SER A 58 -16.20 -11.16 -24.04
CA SER A 58 -16.38 -12.26 -23.09
C SER A 58 -16.37 -13.60 -23.85
N PRO A 59 -15.43 -14.52 -23.56
CA PRO A 59 -15.40 -15.80 -24.22
C PRO A 59 -16.58 -16.66 -23.78
N THR A 60 -17.03 -17.56 -24.66
CA THR A 60 -18.10 -18.52 -24.35
C THR A 60 -17.55 -19.76 -23.65
N ASP A 61 -16.33 -20.17 -23.98
CA ASP A 61 -15.64 -21.32 -23.39
C ASP A 61 -15.33 -21.10 -21.90
N PRO A 62 -15.71 -22.03 -20.99
CA PRO A 62 -15.46 -21.89 -19.55
C PRO A 62 -13.98 -21.70 -19.19
N THR A 63 -13.07 -22.41 -19.84
CA THR A 63 -11.63 -22.31 -19.59
C THR A 63 -11.11 -20.92 -19.93
N ALA A 64 -11.50 -20.39 -21.10
CA ALA A 64 -11.18 -19.04 -21.52
C ALA A 64 -11.77 -17.96 -20.59
N LYS A 65 -12.93 -18.19 -19.98
CA LYS A 65 -13.49 -17.28 -18.95
C LYS A 65 -12.64 -17.25 -17.68
N GLN A 66 -12.13 -18.39 -17.23
CA GLN A 66 -11.24 -18.44 -16.07
C GLN A 66 -9.91 -17.73 -16.37
N TRP A 67 -9.34 -17.92 -17.56
CA TRP A 67 -8.15 -17.16 -18.00
C TRP A 67 -8.41 -15.65 -18.12
N LEU A 68 -9.58 -15.23 -18.62
CA LEU A 68 -10.01 -13.82 -18.64
C LEU A 68 -9.99 -13.20 -17.24
N ARG A 69 -10.57 -13.89 -16.25
CA ARG A 69 -10.58 -13.42 -14.85
C ARG A 69 -9.16 -13.25 -14.31
N LEU A 70 -8.31 -14.28 -14.44
CA LEU A 70 -6.94 -14.22 -13.94
C LEU A 70 -6.07 -13.17 -14.66
N SER A 71 -6.22 -13.06 -15.98
CA SER A 71 -5.55 -12.05 -16.81
C SER A 71 -5.92 -10.63 -16.38
N ARG A 72 -7.22 -10.32 -16.29
CA ARG A 72 -7.69 -9.00 -15.85
C ARG A 72 -7.29 -8.69 -14.41
N PHE A 73 -7.35 -9.67 -13.52
CA PHE A 73 -6.92 -9.54 -12.13
C PHE A 73 -5.45 -9.09 -12.05
N LEU A 74 -4.54 -9.76 -12.77
CA LEU A 74 -3.11 -9.40 -12.79
C LEU A 74 -2.84 -8.07 -13.49
N ALA A 75 -3.56 -7.76 -14.57
CA ALA A 75 -3.44 -6.50 -15.29
C ALA A 75 -3.85 -5.30 -14.41
N CYS A 76 -4.99 -5.42 -13.72
CA CYS A 76 -5.50 -4.38 -12.82
C CYS A 76 -4.71 -4.29 -11.51
N SER A 77 -4.11 -5.40 -11.05
CA SER A 77 -3.23 -5.39 -9.88
C SER A 77 -1.92 -4.66 -10.16
N TYR A 78 -1.15 -5.13 -11.16
CA TYR A 78 0.24 -4.70 -11.35
C TYR A 78 0.70 -4.63 -12.82
N GLY A 79 -0.21 -4.69 -13.79
CA GLY A 79 0.10 -4.60 -15.21
C GLY A 79 0.67 -3.24 -15.65
N LEU A 80 1.38 -3.24 -16.77
CA LEU A 80 1.86 -2.02 -17.42
C LEU A 80 0.69 -1.27 -18.06
N THR A 81 0.61 0.04 -17.80
CA THR A 81 -0.55 0.86 -18.17
C THR A 81 -0.17 2.22 -18.77
N ALA A 82 1.12 2.56 -18.82
CA ALA A 82 1.64 3.66 -19.64
C ALA A 82 3.14 3.49 -19.91
N LYS A 83 3.65 4.23 -20.91
CA LYS A 83 5.07 4.29 -21.27
C LYS A 83 5.49 5.75 -21.35
N ILE A 84 6.58 6.11 -20.67
CA ILE A 84 7.18 7.45 -20.71
C ILE A 84 8.53 7.33 -21.41
N ALA A 85 8.74 8.14 -22.46
CA ALA A 85 10.04 8.26 -23.10
C ALA A 85 11.04 8.90 -22.14
N THR A 86 12.23 8.32 -22.03
CA THR A 86 13.37 8.87 -21.30
C THR A 86 14.57 8.94 -22.26
N MET A 87 15.69 9.52 -21.82
CA MET A 87 16.93 9.56 -22.63
C MET A 87 17.59 8.16 -22.79
N GLY A 88 17.11 7.15 -22.07
CA GLY A 88 17.56 5.75 -22.17
C GLY A 88 16.39 4.80 -22.37
N GLU A 89 16.34 3.70 -21.61
CA GLU A 89 15.20 2.79 -21.66
C GLU A 89 13.91 3.50 -21.19
N PRO A 90 12.79 3.26 -21.90
CA PRO A 90 11.53 3.90 -21.56
C PRO A 90 11.06 3.44 -20.17
N LEU A 91 10.53 4.38 -19.40
CA LEU A 91 9.92 4.06 -18.12
C LEU A 91 8.50 3.52 -18.35
N TYR A 92 8.29 2.27 -17.96
CA TYR A 92 6.96 1.66 -17.99
C TYR A 92 6.26 1.90 -16.66
N LEU A 93 5.11 2.57 -16.71
CA LEU A 93 4.28 2.79 -15.54
C LEU A 93 3.30 1.64 -15.33
N ARG A 94 3.03 1.31 -14.07
CA ARG A 94 2.12 0.24 -13.66
C ARG A 94 0.77 0.76 -13.17
N ALA A 95 -0.18 -0.17 -13.03
CA ALA A 95 -1.47 0.05 -12.39
C ALA A 95 -1.27 0.63 -10.97
N ALA A 96 -0.35 0.06 -10.19
CA ALA A 96 0.09 0.63 -8.92
C ALA A 96 1.11 1.78 -9.13
N PRO A 97 0.99 2.91 -8.41
CA PRO A 97 2.07 3.89 -8.33
C PRO A 97 3.29 3.30 -7.59
N SER A 98 4.44 3.94 -7.75
CA SER A 98 5.65 3.60 -7.01
C SER A 98 6.51 4.85 -6.80
N ALA A 99 7.07 5.00 -5.61
CA ALA A 99 7.99 6.08 -5.28
C ALA A 99 9.16 6.12 -6.29
N GLY A 100 9.28 7.22 -7.02
CA GLY A 100 10.32 7.39 -8.05
C GLY A 100 10.15 6.50 -9.29
N GLY A 101 9.05 5.74 -9.40
CA GLY A 101 8.84 4.77 -10.48
C GLY A 101 9.81 3.59 -10.42
N LEU A 102 10.19 3.15 -9.23
CA LEU A 102 11.24 2.15 -9.01
C LEU A 102 10.72 0.71 -8.92
N TYR A 103 9.42 0.54 -8.64
CA TYR A 103 8.71 -0.74 -8.63
C TYR A 103 9.43 -1.84 -7.84
N PRO A 104 9.60 -1.67 -6.51
CA PRO A 104 10.30 -2.66 -5.69
C PRO A 104 9.56 -3.99 -5.62
N ALA A 105 8.24 -3.98 -5.70
CA ALA A 105 7.43 -5.18 -5.56
C ALA A 105 7.59 -6.13 -6.76
N GLU A 106 7.62 -7.43 -6.50
CA GLU A 106 7.37 -8.49 -7.48
C GLU A 106 6.11 -9.26 -7.09
N VAL A 107 5.48 -9.91 -8.08
CA VAL A 107 4.23 -10.64 -7.92
C VAL A 107 4.45 -12.10 -8.30
N TYR A 108 4.27 -12.99 -7.34
CA TYR A 108 4.29 -14.44 -7.54
C TYR A 108 2.87 -14.98 -7.38
N LEU A 109 2.58 -16.06 -8.10
CA LEU A 109 1.38 -16.86 -7.93
C LEU A 109 1.82 -18.27 -7.57
N ILE A 110 1.27 -18.80 -6.48
CA ILE A 110 1.46 -20.18 -6.05
C ILE A 110 0.15 -20.91 -6.38
N SER A 111 0.27 -22.02 -7.11
CA SER A 111 -0.87 -22.86 -7.46
C SER A 111 -0.86 -24.15 -6.64
N LYS A 112 -2.02 -24.50 -6.06
CA LYS A 112 -2.27 -25.82 -5.46
C LYS A 112 -2.41 -26.93 -6.51
N GLY A 113 -2.53 -26.55 -7.78
CA GLY A 113 -2.97 -27.42 -8.87
C GLY A 113 -4.46 -27.16 -9.15
N THR A 114 -4.72 -26.45 -10.23
CA THR A 114 -6.06 -26.15 -10.75
C THR A 114 -6.19 -26.71 -12.17
N PRO A 115 -7.41 -26.79 -12.74
CA PRO A 115 -7.57 -27.16 -14.14
C PRO A 115 -6.83 -26.26 -15.13
N LEU A 116 -6.53 -25.00 -14.75
CA LEU A 116 -5.79 -24.04 -15.58
C LEU A 116 -4.27 -24.10 -15.37
N LEU A 117 -3.86 -24.15 -14.11
CA LEU A 117 -2.49 -23.99 -13.67
C LEU A 117 -2.05 -25.24 -12.89
N PRO A 118 -1.08 -26.02 -13.40
CA PRO A 118 -0.39 -27.04 -12.62
C PRO A 118 0.08 -26.53 -11.24
N PRO A 119 0.34 -27.42 -10.28
CA PRO A 119 0.90 -27.00 -9.01
C PRO A 119 2.29 -26.36 -9.18
N GLY A 120 2.62 -25.44 -8.28
CA GLY A 120 3.96 -24.86 -8.19
C GLY A 120 4.00 -23.35 -8.26
N LEU A 121 5.15 -22.82 -8.68
CA LEU A 121 5.49 -21.40 -8.54
C LEU A 121 5.51 -20.70 -9.89
N TYR A 122 4.81 -19.57 -9.92
CA TYR A 122 4.71 -18.70 -11.07
C TYR A 122 5.18 -17.31 -10.71
N HIS A 123 5.91 -16.66 -11.62
CA HIS A 123 6.23 -15.25 -11.53
C HIS A 123 5.45 -14.47 -12.58
N TYR A 124 4.81 -13.37 -12.18
CA TYR A 124 4.11 -12.49 -13.11
C TYR A 124 5.08 -11.57 -13.85
N GLN A 125 5.19 -11.78 -15.15
CA GLN A 125 6.03 -11.00 -16.05
C GLN A 125 5.25 -9.82 -16.61
N ALA A 126 5.34 -8.66 -15.95
CA ALA A 126 4.57 -7.47 -16.33
C ALA A 126 4.88 -6.97 -17.76
N GLN A 127 6.11 -7.12 -18.25
CA GLN A 127 6.51 -6.66 -19.60
C GLN A 127 5.75 -7.35 -20.73
N THR A 128 5.53 -8.65 -20.58
CA THR A 128 4.91 -9.52 -21.58
C THR A 128 3.51 -9.94 -21.21
N HIS A 129 3.01 -9.51 -20.04
CA HIS A 129 1.74 -9.94 -19.45
C HIS A 129 1.59 -11.47 -19.51
N CYS A 130 2.53 -12.19 -18.89
CA CYS A 130 2.48 -13.65 -18.80
C CYS A 130 2.77 -14.15 -17.38
N LEU A 131 2.38 -15.39 -17.09
CA LEU A 131 2.83 -16.12 -15.91
C LEU A 131 3.94 -17.08 -16.34
N LEU A 132 5.11 -16.92 -15.74
CA LEU A 132 6.22 -17.84 -15.94
C LEU A 132 6.24 -18.89 -14.83
N HIS A 133 5.96 -20.15 -15.17
CA HIS A 133 6.05 -21.32 -14.31
C HIS A 133 7.52 -21.76 -14.20
N PHE A 134 8.20 -21.37 -13.12
CA PHE A 134 9.62 -21.63 -12.93
C PHE A 134 9.92 -22.81 -12.00
N TRP A 135 8.90 -23.32 -11.30
CA TRP A 135 9.02 -24.47 -10.41
C TRP A 135 7.77 -25.35 -10.49
N ASP A 136 7.93 -26.58 -10.98
CA ASP A 136 6.87 -27.57 -11.19
C ASP A 136 6.88 -28.63 -10.08
N ASN A 137 6.40 -28.23 -8.90
CA ASN A 137 6.25 -29.12 -7.75
C ASN A 137 5.14 -28.59 -6.83
N ASP A 138 4.46 -29.49 -6.10
CA ASP A 138 3.52 -29.08 -5.06
C ASP A 138 4.28 -28.49 -3.85
N VAL A 139 3.93 -27.25 -3.53
CA VAL A 139 4.52 -26.47 -2.42
C VAL A 139 3.43 -25.95 -1.47
N TRP A 140 2.16 -26.35 -1.66
CA TRP A 140 1.04 -25.78 -0.95
C TRP A 140 1.09 -26.06 0.56
N THR A 141 1.47 -27.28 0.95
CA THR A 141 1.64 -27.64 2.37
C THR A 141 2.78 -26.85 3.03
N SER A 142 3.85 -26.56 2.30
CA SER A 142 4.94 -25.71 2.79
C SER A 142 4.47 -24.27 2.97
N LEU A 143 3.65 -23.75 2.05
CA LEU A 143 3.02 -22.43 2.17
C LEU A 143 2.10 -22.36 3.40
N GLN A 144 1.22 -23.35 3.57
CA GLN A 144 0.36 -23.46 4.76
C GLN A 144 1.18 -23.46 6.04
N SER A 145 2.28 -24.22 6.07
CA SER A 145 3.16 -24.29 7.25
C SER A 145 3.84 -22.95 7.54
N ALA A 146 4.37 -22.27 6.50
CA ALA A 146 4.99 -20.95 6.63
C ALA A 146 4.00 -19.86 7.11
N CYS A 147 2.71 -20.02 6.79
CA CYS A 147 1.63 -19.14 7.23
C CYS A 147 0.89 -19.66 8.47
N PHE A 148 1.54 -20.49 9.30
CA PHE A 148 0.98 -21.00 10.57
C PHE A 148 -0.39 -21.68 10.44
N SER A 149 -0.61 -22.36 9.31
CA SER A 149 -1.87 -23.04 8.96
C SER A 149 -3.08 -22.10 8.94
N ASP A 150 -2.92 -20.90 8.39
CA ASP A 150 -4.04 -19.98 8.16
C ASP A 150 -5.16 -20.64 7.35
N LYS A 151 -6.40 -20.50 7.84
CA LYS A 151 -7.60 -21.16 7.30
C LYS A 151 -7.94 -20.72 5.87
N ALA A 152 -7.53 -19.52 5.44
CA ALA A 152 -7.76 -19.07 4.07
C ALA A 152 -7.03 -19.96 3.04
N LEU A 153 -5.89 -20.53 3.42
CA LEU A 153 -5.12 -21.45 2.56
C LEU A 153 -5.72 -22.87 2.50
N ASP A 154 -6.61 -23.24 3.41
CA ASP A 154 -7.33 -24.52 3.34
C ASP A 154 -8.36 -24.51 2.20
N ILE A 155 -8.97 -23.35 1.97
CA ILE A 155 -10.02 -23.13 0.98
C ILE A 155 -9.46 -22.71 -0.37
N ALA A 156 -8.48 -21.80 -0.38
CA ALA A 156 -7.92 -21.27 -1.61
C ALA A 156 -7.23 -22.37 -2.44
N SER A 157 -7.25 -22.18 -3.76
CA SER A 157 -6.49 -23.01 -4.71
C SER A 157 -5.35 -22.25 -5.40
N LEU A 158 -5.34 -20.92 -5.24
CA LEU A 158 -4.29 -20.01 -5.69
C LEU A 158 -3.95 -19.06 -4.55
N ALA A 159 -2.67 -18.72 -4.41
CA ALA A 159 -2.23 -17.67 -3.50
C ALA A 159 -1.24 -16.75 -4.22
N MET A 160 -1.47 -15.45 -4.15
CA MET A 160 -0.48 -14.48 -4.59
C MET A 160 0.53 -14.24 -3.45
N VAL A 161 1.81 -14.07 -3.78
CA VAL A 161 2.79 -13.55 -2.83
C VAL A 161 3.41 -12.30 -3.43
N THR A 162 3.41 -11.22 -2.67
CA THR A 162 4.17 -10.02 -3.01
C THR A 162 5.49 -10.05 -2.26
N THR A 163 6.59 -9.79 -2.97
CA THR A 163 7.93 -9.63 -2.40
C THR A 163 8.42 -8.21 -2.65
N ALA A 164 9.58 -7.83 -2.14
CA ALA A 164 10.30 -6.66 -2.64
C ALA A 164 11.76 -6.95 -2.89
N ILE A 165 12.25 -6.51 -4.05
CA ILE A 165 13.68 -6.40 -4.33
C ILE A 165 14.17 -5.07 -3.75
N PHE A 166 14.84 -5.12 -2.60
CA PHE A 166 15.16 -3.94 -1.79
C PHE A 166 15.97 -2.90 -2.56
N TYR A 167 16.96 -3.37 -3.34
CA TYR A 167 17.86 -2.51 -4.08
C TYR A 167 17.16 -1.64 -5.13
N ARG A 168 15.98 -2.06 -5.65
CA ARG A 168 15.19 -1.25 -6.59
C ARG A 168 14.88 0.14 -6.03
N SER A 169 14.48 0.19 -4.77
CA SER A 169 14.21 1.45 -4.06
C SER A 169 15.45 2.00 -3.35
N ALA A 170 16.29 1.14 -2.78
CA ALA A 170 17.48 1.57 -2.03
C ALA A 170 18.51 2.28 -2.91
N TRP A 171 18.57 1.97 -4.21
CA TRP A 171 19.39 2.71 -5.18
C TRP A 171 19.16 4.22 -5.13
N ARG A 172 17.92 4.67 -4.90
CA ARG A 172 17.57 6.10 -4.82
C ARG A 172 17.42 6.60 -3.39
N TYR A 173 16.83 5.79 -2.51
CA TYR A 173 16.37 6.25 -1.20
C TYR A 173 17.26 5.76 -0.05
N GLU A 174 18.34 5.03 -0.34
CA GLU A 174 19.21 4.39 0.66
C GLU A 174 18.36 3.68 1.72
N ASP A 175 18.66 3.87 3.01
CA ASP A 175 17.89 3.23 4.07
C ASP A 175 16.42 3.64 4.05
N ARG A 176 16.05 4.87 3.66
CA ARG A 176 14.65 5.33 3.62
C ARG A 176 13.77 4.50 2.69
N ALA A 177 14.37 3.72 1.78
CA ALA A 177 13.67 2.88 0.83
C ALA A 177 12.66 1.94 1.49
N TYR A 178 12.89 1.42 2.71
CA TYR A 178 11.94 0.50 3.35
C TYR A 178 10.55 1.14 3.50
N ARG A 179 10.47 2.41 3.93
CA ARG A 179 9.20 3.14 4.01
C ARG A 179 8.48 3.18 2.66
N ARG A 180 9.24 3.45 1.59
CA ARG A 180 8.72 3.53 0.22
C ARG A 180 8.28 2.18 -0.30
N ILE A 181 9.04 1.13 -0.01
CA ILE A 181 8.75 -0.25 -0.40
C ILE A 181 7.39 -0.66 0.15
N PHE A 182 7.16 -0.49 1.45
CA PHE A 182 5.89 -0.91 2.05
C PHE A 182 4.71 -0.01 1.66
N LEU A 183 4.94 1.29 1.40
CA LEU A 183 3.90 2.15 0.79
C LEU A 183 3.54 1.69 -0.63
N ASP A 184 4.53 1.42 -1.48
CA ASP A 184 4.34 0.93 -2.84
C ASP A 184 3.61 -0.43 -2.85
N THR A 185 3.98 -1.34 -1.96
CA THR A 185 3.29 -2.62 -1.80
C THR A 185 1.87 -2.42 -1.30
N GLY A 186 1.63 -1.50 -0.35
CA GLY A 186 0.28 -1.13 0.08
C GLY A 186 -0.60 -0.66 -1.07
N HIS A 187 -0.04 0.17 -1.96
CA HIS A 187 -0.75 0.60 -3.16
C HIS A 187 -1.12 -0.56 -4.10
N LEU A 188 -0.24 -1.56 -4.21
CA LEU A 188 -0.53 -2.81 -4.93
C LEU A 188 -1.62 -3.62 -4.22
N LEU A 189 -1.58 -3.76 -2.89
CA LEU A 189 -2.63 -4.46 -2.12
C LEU A 189 -4.02 -3.84 -2.33
N GLY A 190 -4.11 -2.50 -2.38
CA GLY A 190 -5.37 -1.83 -2.71
C GLY A 190 -5.88 -2.11 -4.12
N ASN A 191 -4.99 -2.31 -5.10
CA ASN A 191 -5.41 -2.80 -6.41
C ASN A 191 -5.82 -4.28 -6.37
N ILE A 192 -5.15 -5.12 -5.59
CA ILE A 192 -5.46 -6.55 -5.48
C ILE A 192 -6.87 -6.75 -4.91
N ASP A 193 -7.24 -6.03 -3.85
CA ASP A 193 -8.61 -6.06 -3.29
C ASP A 193 -9.66 -5.69 -4.36
N LEU A 194 -9.49 -4.53 -5.00
CA LEU A 194 -10.42 -4.04 -6.01
C LEU A 194 -10.45 -4.93 -7.27
N ALA A 195 -9.30 -5.43 -7.72
CA ALA A 195 -9.20 -6.34 -8.86
C ALA A 195 -9.84 -7.70 -8.56
N SER A 196 -9.76 -8.17 -7.31
CA SER A 196 -10.42 -9.40 -6.88
C SER A 196 -11.94 -9.26 -7.02
N ALA A 197 -12.51 -8.17 -6.50
CA ALA A 197 -13.95 -7.89 -6.62
C ALA A 197 -14.42 -7.82 -8.09
N MET A 198 -13.62 -7.23 -8.99
CA MET A 198 -13.95 -7.15 -10.43
C MET A 198 -13.88 -8.50 -11.17
N THR A 199 -13.24 -9.51 -10.56
CA THR A 199 -12.94 -10.79 -11.21
C THR A 199 -13.47 -11.99 -10.44
N ASP A 200 -14.46 -11.75 -9.57
CA ASP A 200 -15.12 -12.75 -8.72
C ASP A 200 -14.13 -13.55 -7.84
N TYR A 201 -13.03 -12.92 -7.43
CA TYR A 201 -12.16 -13.44 -6.39
C TYR A 201 -12.41 -12.67 -5.09
N GLN A 202 -12.12 -13.33 -3.97
CA GLN A 202 -11.94 -12.69 -2.68
C GLN A 202 -10.48 -12.88 -2.25
N ALA A 203 -9.78 -11.77 -2.07
CA ALA A 203 -8.45 -11.76 -1.48
C ALA A 203 -8.55 -11.78 0.04
N TYR A 204 -7.73 -12.62 0.67
CA TYR A 204 -7.48 -12.63 2.11
C TYR A 204 -6.04 -12.22 2.37
N LEU A 205 -5.76 -11.41 3.40
CA LEU A 205 -4.41 -10.87 3.61
C LEU A 205 -3.69 -11.59 4.75
N ILE A 206 -2.50 -12.14 4.49
CA ILE A 206 -1.64 -12.76 5.51
C ILE A 206 -0.31 -12.00 5.55
N GLY A 207 -0.13 -11.17 6.58
CA GLY A 207 1.12 -10.48 6.91
C GLY A 207 1.95 -11.17 7.99
N GLY A 208 1.34 -12.14 8.70
CA GLY A 208 1.99 -12.97 9.69
C GLY A 208 2.40 -14.31 9.10
N PHE A 209 3.68 -14.47 8.78
CA PHE A 209 4.25 -15.69 8.23
C PHE A 209 5.72 -15.79 8.64
N GLN A 210 6.28 -17.00 8.61
CA GLN A 210 7.69 -17.23 8.83
C GLN A 210 8.51 -16.79 7.62
N ASP A 211 9.12 -15.61 7.69
CA ASP A 211 9.80 -14.95 6.56
C ASP A 211 10.83 -15.87 5.89
N GLN A 212 11.72 -16.50 6.66
CA GLN A 212 12.75 -17.39 6.12
C GLN A 212 12.13 -18.57 5.36
N ALA A 213 11.10 -19.22 5.91
CA ALA A 213 10.46 -20.37 5.27
C ALA A 213 9.77 -19.98 3.95
N LEU A 214 9.17 -18.78 3.90
CA LEU A 214 8.53 -18.27 2.70
C LEU A 214 9.54 -17.84 1.63
N ASN A 215 10.65 -17.22 2.04
CA ASN A 215 11.76 -16.87 1.16
C ASN A 215 12.41 -18.12 0.55
N ASP A 216 12.64 -19.16 1.37
CA ASP A 216 13.16 -20.45 0.93
C ASP A 216 12.19 -21.15 -0.04
N LEU A 217 10.88 -21.13 0.26
CA LEU A 217 9.84 -21.68 -0.61
C LEU A 217 9.87 -21.02 -2.00
N LEU A 218 10.02 -19.71 -2.06
CA LEU A 218 10.09 -18.94 -3.31
C LEU A 218 11.48 -18.95 -3.96
N TYR A 219 12.47 -19.61 -3.35
CA TYR A 219 13.84 -19.70 -3.84
C TYR A 219 14.51 -18.32 -3.99
N LEU A 220 14.28 -17.44 -3.03
CA LEU A 220 14.80 -16.07 -3.01
C LEU A 220 16.17 -16.00 -2.34
N ASP A 221 16.98 -15.01 -2.76
CA ASP A 221 18.12 -14.55 -1.97
C ASP A 221 17.60 -13.52 -0.95
N PRO A 222 17.52 -13.85 0.36
CA PRO A 222 16.91 -13.00 1.36
C PRO A 222 17.68 -11.69 1.62
N GLU A 223 18.93 -11.58 1.16
CA GLU A 223 19.68 -10.31 1.21
C GLU A 223 19.24 -9.32 0.12
N GLN A 224 18.62 -9.81 -0.95
CA GLN A 224 18.22 -9.03 -2.12
C GLN A 224 16.70 -8.84 -2.23
N GLU A 225 15.95 -9.90 -1.92
CA GLU A 225 14.50 -9.97 -2.09
C GLU A 225 13.84 -10.71 -0.93
N GLY A 226 12.82 -10.11 -0.33
CA GLY A 226 12.07 -10.73 0.77
C GLY A 226 10.56 -10.70 0.54
N ALA A 227 9.87 -11.75 0.97
CA ALA A 227 8.42 -11.80 0.97
C ALA A 227 7.80 -10.76 1.92
N ILE A 228 6.69 -10.15 1.50
CA ILE A 228 6.03 -9.05 2.20
C ILE A 228 4.62 -9.42 2.64
N ALA A 229 3.82 -9.99 1.74
CA ALA A 229 2.44 -10.38 2.02
C ALA A 229 2.06 -11.61 1.22
N VAL A 230 1.33 -12.53 1.84
CA VAL A 230 0.69 -13.68 1.20
C VAL A 230 -0.80 -13.37 1.08
N ILE A 231 -1.38 -13.65 -0.08
CA ILE A 231 -2.76 -13.32 -0.41
C ILE A 231 -3.45 -14.54 -1.01
N PRO A 232 -4.08 -15.42 -0.19
CA PRO A 232 -4.94 -16.48 -0.70
C PRO A 232 -6.09 -15.88 -1.52
N LEU A 233 -6.34 -16.47 -2.69
CA LEU A 233 -7.42 -16.06 -3.60
C LEU A 233 -8.50 -17.14 -3.57
N ILE A 234 -9.65 -16.78 -2.99
CA ILE A 234 -10.83 -17.65 -2.95
C ILE A 234 -11.74 -17.31 -4.12
N ASP A 235 -12.08 -18.31 -4.94
CA ASP A 235 -13.03 -18.15 -6.04
C ASP A 235 -14.46 -17.98 -5.47
N GLN A 236 -15.09 -16.83 -5.71
CA GLN A 236 -16.46 -16.56 -5.24
C GLN A 236 -17.54 -17.21 -6.10
N LEU A 237 -17.18 -17.83 -7.23
CA LEU A 237 -18.10 -18.67 -7.99
C LEU A 237 -18.39 -20.00 -7.26
N ASP A 238 -17.52 -20.38 -6.34
CA ASP A 238 -17.70 -21.50 -5.44
C ASP A 238 -18.33 -21.03 -4.12
N SER A 239 -19.14 -21.89 -3.50
CA SER A 239 -19.83 -21.54 -2.24
C SER A 239 -18.94 -21.86 -1.04
N PHE A 240 -18.40 -20.82 -0.41
CA PHE A 240 -17.59 -20.92 0.80
C PHE A 240 -18.13 -20.01 1.92
N PRO A 241 -17.96 -20.39 3.20
CA PRO A 241 -18.30 -19.51 4.31
C PRO A 241 -17.35 -18.31 4.34
N THR A 242 -17.86 -17.15 4.77
CA THR A 242 -17.01 -16.00 5.08
C THR A 242 -16.04 -16.40 6.20
N LEU A 243 -14.75 -16.32 5.93
CA LEU A 243 -13.71 -16.58 6.91
C LEU A 243 -13.44 -15.33 7.76
N SER A 244 -13.30 -15.53 9.06
CA SER A 244 -12.60 -14.59 9.94
C SER A 244 -11.22 -15.16 10.20
N HIS A 245 -10.18 -14.37 9.93
CA HIS A 245 -8.79 -14.73 10.17
C HIS A 245 -7.99 -13.50 10.64
N GLN A 246 -6.77 -13.75 11.15
CA GLN A 246 -5.88 -12.69 11.60
C GLN A 246 -4.97 -12.29 10.46
N THR A 247 -5.11 -11.04 10.00
CA THR A 247 -4.31 -10.53 8.89
C THR A 247 -2.87 -10.21 9.29
N ALA A 248 -2.62 -9.91 10.57
CA ALA A 248 -1.32 -9.54 11.11
C ALA A 248 -0.96 -10.38 12.35
N LEU A 249 0.33 -10.71 12.49
CA LEU A 249 0.89 -11.36 13.68
C LEU A 249 2.08 -10.54 14.21
N PRO A 250 2.31 -10.52 15.53
CA PRO A 250 3.41 -9.79 16.12
C PRO A 250 4.77 -10.42 15.80
N SER A 251 5.81 -9.58 15.73
CA SER A 251 7.21 -10.01 15.88
C SER A 251 7.73 -9.70 17.28
N ASP A 252 8.98 -10.05 17.55
CA ASP A 252 9.70 -9.56 18.73
C ASP A 252 9.91 -8.03 18.69
N ILE A 253 10.16 -7.47 19.88
CA ILE A 253 10.58 -6.09 20.11
C ILE A 253 12.07 -6.09 20.45
N HIS A 254 12.89 -5.60 19.53
CA HIS A 254 14.35 -5.52 19.68
C HIS A 254 14.75 -4.14 20.19
N THR A 255 15.23 -4.07 21.43
CA THR A 255 15.81 -2.86 22.05
C THR A 255 17.32 -2.90 22.13
N ASP A 256 17.93 -4.09 22.09
CA ASP A 256 19.37 -4.30 22.06
C ASP A 256 19.86 -4.54 20.62
N TYR A 257 20.13 -3.45 19.90
CA TYR A 257 20.69 -3.48 18.54
C TYR A 257 22.03 -2.74 18.48
N PRO A 258 22.95 -3.18 17.59
CA PRO A 258 24.26 -2.56 17.46
C PRO A 258 24.16 -1.17 16.83
N SER A 259 25.25 -0.39 16.93
CA SER A 259 25.38 0.83 16.12
C SER A 259 25.57 0.45 14.65
N LEU A 260 24.61 0.83 13.80
CA LEU A 260 24.60 0.50 12.37
C LEU A 260 25.04 1.70 11.53
N ALA A 261 25.97 1.49 10.60
CA ALA A 261 26.32 2.51 9.61
C ALA A 261 25.14 2.82 8.66
N ASP A 262 25.09 4.04 8.12
CA ASP A 262 24.18 4.37 7.00
C ASP A 262 24.40 3.40 5.84
N GLY A 263 23.30 2.96 5.20
CA GLY A 263 23.27 1.99 4.11
C GLY A 263 23.23 0.52 4.55
N LYS A 264 23.32 0.23 5.86
CA LYS A 264 23.16 -1.12 6.43
C LYS A 264 21.86 -1.29 7.22
N LEU A 265 21.20 -0.19 7.54
CA LEU A 265 20.05 -0.18 8.44
C LEU A 265 18.82 -0.85 7.82
N LEU A 266 18.58 -0.67 6.52
CA LEU A 266 17.43 -1.30 5.84
C LEU A 266 17.46 -2.83 5.95
N ASN A 267 18.56 -3.47 5.56
CA ASN A 267 18.66 -4.93 5.55
C ASN A 267 18.62 -5.48 6.98
N TYR A 268 19.31 -4.82 7.92
CA TYR A 268 19.23 -5.18 9.34
C TYR A 268 17.79 -5.11 9.85
N PHE A 269 17.08 -4.02 9.54
CA PHE A 269 15.71 -3.83 10.00
C PHE A 269 14.74 -4.84 9.37
N HIS A 270 14.95 -5.22 8.11
CA HIS A 270 14.19 -6.32 7.51
C HIS A 270 14.36 -7.62 8.30
N GLN A 271 15.59 -8.03 8.55
CA GLN A 271 15.90 -9.26 9.30
C GLN A 271 15.40 -9.21 10.75
N ALA A 272 15.49 -8.05 11.41
CA ALA A 272 15.03 -7.86 12.78
C ALA A 272 13.50 -7.82 12.93
N THR A 273 12.74 -7.80 11.82
CA THR A 273 11.27 -7.76 11.82
C THR A 273 10.65 -9.03 11.23
N GLU A 274 11.45 -10.07 11.05
CA GLU A 274 10.97 -11.40 10.68
C GLU A 274 10.20 -12.05 11.84
N ILE A 275 9.26 -12.93 11.52
CA ILE A 275 8.61 -13.79 12.51
C ILE A 275 9.29 -15.17 12.50
N ARG A 276 9.67 -15.67 13.68
CA ARG A 276 10.26 -17.00 13.85
C ARG A 276 9.29 -17.97 14.53
N GLN A 277 9.42 -19.25 14.24
CA GLN A 277 8.51 -20.30 14.73
C GLN A 277 8.43 -20.38 16.27
N SER A 278 9.50 -20.03 16.99
CA SER A 278 9.54 -20.02 18.46
C SER A 278 8.68 -18.93 19.11
N GLU A 279 8.40 -17.84 18.39
CA GLU A 279 7.81 -16.60 18.92
C GLU A 279 6.28 -16.70 19.12
N LEU A 280 5.61 -17.68 18.50
CA LEU A 280 4.16 -17.86 18.64
C LEU A 280 3.73 -18.55 19.93
N SER A 281 4.63 -19.28 20.58
CA SER A 281 4.31 -20.07 21.78
C SER A 281 3.98 -19.22 23.02
N SER A 282 4.33 -17.93 23.00
CA SER A 282 4.05 -16.94 24.06
C SER A 282 2.90 -15.99 23.75
N LEU A 283 2.22 -16.13 22.61
CA LEU A 283 1.18 -15.20 22.20
C LEU A 283 -0.16 -15.52 22.89
N SER A 284 -0.39 -14.87 24.03
CA SER A 284 -1.75 -14.69 24.53
C SER A 284 -2.56 -14.00 23.44
N GLN A 285 -3.72 -14.57 23.11
CA GLN A 285 -4.76 -13.92 22.30
C GLN A 285 -5.10 -12.58 22.95
N ASN A 286 -4.40 -11.51 22.56
CA ASN A 286 -4.84 -10.17 22.87
C ASN A 286 -6.09 -9.95 22.03
N ASN A 287 -7.24 -10.15 22.68
CA ASN A 287 -8.51 -9.68 22.16
C ASN A 287 -8.31 -8.22 21.77
N SER A 288 -8.36 -7.95 20.47
CA SER A 288 -8.42 -6.59 19.97
C SER A 288 -9.63 -5.93 20.60
N ASP A 289 -9.41 -5.00 21.53
CA ASP A 289 -10.44 -4.07 21.95
C ASP A 289 -10.83 -3.25 20.72
N PHE A 290 -11.85 -3.71 20.01
CA PHE A 290 -12.48 -2.94 18.95
C PHE A 290 -13.20 -1.78 19.62
N SER A 291 -12.48 -0.67 19.81
CA SER A 291 -13.12 0.58 20.18
C SER A 291 -14.13 0.93 19.10
N LEU A 292 -15.37 1.20 19.48
CA LEU A 292 -16.40 1.71 18.57
C LEU A 292 -16.21 3.20 18.29
N GLU A 293 -15.28 3.87 18.97
CA GLU A 293 -15.04 5.31 18.88
C GLU A 293 -13.72 5.62 18.15
N ASP A 294 -13.67 6.80 17.52
CA ASP A 294 -12.44 7.35 16.94
C ASP A 294 -11.46 7.76 18.04
N LYS A 295 -10.14 7.63 17.81
CA LYS A 295 -9.10 7.84 18.84
C LYS A 295 -9.15 9.23 19.49
N TYR A 296 -9.36 10.28 18.69
CA TYR A 296 -9.32 11.66 19.16
C TYR A 296 -10.68 12.33 19.13
N ASN A 297 -11.28 12.55 20.30
CA ASN A 297 -12.60 13.16 20.43
C ASN A 297 -12.69 14.61 19.93
N PHE A 298 -11.67 15.44 20.20
CA PHE A 298 -11.67 16.89 19.95
C PHE A 298 -13.03 17.56 20.25
N PRO A 299 -13.51 17.49 21.51
CA PRO A 299 -14.92 17.75 21.85
C PRO A 299 -15.35 19.21 21.69
N PHE A 300 -14.41 20.15 21.73
CA PHE A 300 -14.68 21.59 21.66
C PHE A 300 -14.28 22.21 20.30
N CYS A 301 -13.93 21.37 19.33
CA CYS A 301 -13.60 21.78 17.97
C CYS A 301 -14.85 21.87 17.09
N LEU A 302 -14.80 22.70 16.05
CA LEU A 302 -15.80 22.68 14.98
C LEU A 302 -15.83 21.29 14.33
N LYS A 303 -17.04 20.74 14.14
CA LYS A 303 -17.26 19.45 13.49
C LYS A 303 -18.07 19.63 12.20
N VAL A 304 -17.65 18.95 11.15
CA VAL A 304 -18.33 18.96 9.84
C VAL A 304 -18.60 17.52 9.42
N ALA A 305 -19.86 17.21 9.10
CA ALA A 305 -20.27 15.89 8.64
C ALA A 305 -19.70 15.57 7.25
N THR A 306 -19.31 14.31 7.03
CA THR A 306 -18.77 13.83 5.75
C THR A 306 -19.63 12.73 5.10
N GLN A 307 -20.82 12.45 5.63
CA GLN A 307 -21.70 11.45 5.01
C GLN A 307 -22.07 11.90 3.59
N THR A 308 -22.00 10.97 2.65
CA THR A 308 -22.44 11.18 1.27
C THR A 308 -22.91 9.86 0.66
N SER A 309 -23.50 9.93 -0.54
CA SER A 309 -23.81 8.76 -1.35
C SER A 309 -22.54 8.22 -2.02
N PRO A 310 -22.41 6.90 -2.20
CA PRO A 310 -21.20 6.30 -2.76
C PRO A 310 -20.98 6.71 -4.22
N ILE A 311 -19.70 6.82 -4.60
CA ILE A 311 -19.29 6.96 -6.01
C ILE A 311 -19.89 5.79 -6.82
N ASN A 312 -20.53 6.10 -7.94
CA ASN A 312 -20.98 5.07 -8.88
C ASN A 312 -19.82 4.62 -9.77
N TRP A 313 -19.46 3.33 -9.70
CA TRP A 313 -18.38 2.67 -10.45
C TRP A 313 -18.86 1.98 -11.74
N GLY A 314 -20.09 2.28 -12.17
CA GLY A 314 -20.66 1.75 -13.41
C GLY A 314 -21.14 0.31 -13.26
N GLN A 315 -21.83 -0.17 -14.29
CA GLN A 315 -22.29 -1.56 -14.32
C GLN A 315 -21.10 -2.51 -14.28
N GLN A 316 -21.15 -3.52 -13.41
CA GLN A 316 -20.09 -4.53 -13.25
C GLN A 316 -18.69 -3.91 -13.06
N LEU A 317 -18.61 -2.75 -12.39
CA LEU A 317 -17.35 -2.06 -12.08
C LEU A 317 -16.51 -1.64 -13.31
N LEU A 318 -17.12 -1.52 -14.49
CA LEU A 318 -16.41 -1.14 -15.73
C LEU A 318 -15.69 0.23 -15.60
N ASP A 319 -16.26 1.18 -14.88
CA ASP A 319 -15.61 2.48 -14.68
C ASP A 319 -14.47 2.42 -13.68
N LEU A 320 -14.48 1.45 -12.76
CA LEU A 320 -13.36 1.17 -11.86
C LEU A 320 -12.19 0.56 -12.63
N GLU A 321 -12.44 -0.46 -13.47
CA GLU A 321 -11.44 -1.07 -14.35
C GLU A 321 -10.78 0.00 -15.23
N SER A 322 -11.59 0.80 -15.93
CA SER A 322 -11.10 1.93 -16.74
C SER A 322 -10.28 2.93 -15.92
N THR A 323 -10.71 3.20 -14.68
CA THR A 323 -10.01 4.12 -13.77
C THR A 323 -8.66 3.59 -13.34
N ILE A 324 -8.54 2.31 -12.99
CA ILE A 324 -7.28 1.65 -12.65
C ILE A 324 -6.29 1.75 -13.82
N LEU A 325 -6.75 1.45 -15.03
CA LEU A 325 -5.91 1.44 -16.23
C LEU A 325 -5.45 2.85 -16.63
N LYS A 326 -6.27 3.89 -16.43
CA LYS A 326 -5.92 5.28 -16.76
C LYS A 326 -5.22 6.04 -15.63
N ARG A 327 -5.22 5.52 -14.39
CA ARG A 327 -4.74 6.23 -13.20
C ARG A 327 -3.28 6.68 -13.35
N ARG A 328 -3.02 7.97 -13.13
CA ARG A 328 -1.66 8.55 -13.08
C ARG A 328 -1.51 9.46 -11.88
N SER A 329 -0.32 9.47 -11.30
CA SER A 329 0.05 10.47 -10.30
C SER A 329 0.22 11.82 -11.01
N THR A 330 -0.50 12.82 -10.50
CA THR A 330 -0.56 14.16 -11.09
C THR A 330 0.75 14.89 -10.85
N ARG A 331 1.26 15.57 -11.89
CA ARG A 331 2.57 16.25 -11.83
C ARG A 331 2.50 17.67 -11.28
N ALA A 332 1.37 18.35 -11.46
CA ALA A 332 1.15 19.72 -10.98
C ALA A 332 -0.35 20.00 -10.85
N TYR A 333 -0.71 20.93 -9.96
CA TYR A 333 -2.08 21.40 -9.77
C TYR A 333 -2.28 22.82 -10.30
N THR A 334 -3.53 23.19 -10.59
CA THR A 334 -3.87 24.56 -11.01
C THR A 334 -3.93 25.54 -9.82
N GLY A 335 -4.17 25.03 -8.61
CA GLY A 335 -4.46 25.82 -7.41
C GLY A 335 -5.96 26.03 -7.17
N GLU A 336 -6.82 25.59 -8.09
CA GLU A 336 -8.27 25.68 -7.96
C GLU A 336 -8.82 24.77 -6.86
N ASN A 337 -9.95 25.19 -6.28
CA ASN A 337 -10.60 24.50 -5.18
C ASN A 337 -11.27 23.18 -5.61
N LEU A 338 -11.33 22.25 -4.66
CA LEU A 338 -12.28 21.14 -4.67
C LEU A 338 -13.65 21.62 -4.16
N THR A 339 -14.69 20.84 -4.40
CA THR A 339 -15.97 20.99 -3.68
C THR A 339 -15.96 20.14 -2.41
N LEU A 340 -16.78 20.51 -1.41
CA LEU A 340 -16.95 19.66 -0.22
C LEU A 340 -17.51 18.28 -0.57
N GLU A 341 -18.40 18.19 -1.56
CA GLU A 341 -18.94 16.92 -2.03
C GLU A 341 -17.87 16.01 -2.62
N GLU A 342 -16.96 16.55 -3.43
CA GLU A 342 -15.82 15.78 -3.95
C GLU A 342 -14.93 15.25 -2.82
N LEU A 343 -14.64 16.06 -1.80
CA LEU A 343 -13.90 15.61 -0.62
C LEU A 343 -14.64 14.48 0.11
N ASN A 344 -15.94 14.63 0.33
CA ASN A 344 -16.75 13.60 0.99
C ASN A 344 -16.76 12.29 0.18
N LEU A 345 -16.87 12.35 -1.15
CA LEU A 345 -16.83 11.16 -2.02
C LEU A 345 -15.47 10.45 -1.97
N LEU A 346 -14.36 11.20 -1.90
CA LEU A 346 -13.01 10.65 -1.73
C LEU A 346 -12.87 9.90 -0.39
N LEU A 347 -13.37 10.51 0.70
CA LEU A 347 -13.35 9.91 2.03
C LEU A 347 -14.27 8.69 2.10
N ASN A 348 -15.46 8.76 1.51
CA ASN A 348 -16.42 7.66 1.48
C ASN A 348 -15.83 6.41 0.81
N PHE A 349 -15.28 6.53 -0.42
CA PHE A 349 -14.68 5.38 -1.10
C PHE A 349 -13.50 4.76 -0.33
N THR A 350 -12.73 5.59 0.35
CA THR A 350 -11.51 5.18 1.04
C THR A 350 -11.80 4.51 2.38
N TYR A 351 -12.72 5.07 3.17
CA TYR A 351 -12.91 4.70 4.58
C TYR A 351 -14.27 4.08 4.88
N GLN A 352 -15.22 4.07 3.94
CA GLN A 352 -16.57 3.52 4.10
C GLN A 352 -16.86 2.41 3.06
N PRO A 353 -16.03 1.34 2.99
CA PRO A 353 -16.18 0.29 1.98
C PRO A 353 -17.55 -0.41 2.05
N GLN A 354 -18.20 -0.44 3.21
CA GLN A 354 -19.53 -1.02 3.38
C GLN A 354 -20.60 -0.39 2.48
N ASP A 355 -20.45 0.90 2.12
CA ASP A 355 -21.41 1.62 1.28
C ASP A 355 -21.36 1.17 -0.18
N TYR A 356 -20.35 0.38 -0.56
CA TYR A 356 -20.14 -0.10 -1.92
C TYR A 356 -20.54 -1.57 -2.14
N LYS A 357 -21.10 -2.21 -1.10
CA LYS A 357 -21.53 -3.63 -1.17
C LYS A 357 -22.49 -3.90 -2.33
N GLU A 358 -23.44 -2.99 -2.57
CA GLU A 358 -24.44 -3.13 -3.64
C GLU A 358 -23.82 -3.03 -5.05
N GLN A 359 -22.63 -2.44 -5.17
CA GLN A 359 -21.87 -2.38 -6.42
C GLN A 359 -20.96 -3.61 -6.63
N GLY A 360 -20.96 -4.56 -5.69
CA GLY A 360 -20.13 -5.78 -5.75
C GLY A 360 -18.72 -5.61 -5.21
N LEU A 361 -18.40 -4.49 -4.53
CA LEU A 361 -17.13 -4.34 -3.83
C LEU A 361 -17.16 -5.01 -2.46
N ASN A 362 -15.99 -5.43 -1.99
CA ASN A 362 -15.83 -5.95 -0.65
C ASN A 362 -16.19 -4.87 0.40
N SER A 363 -17.12 -5.21 1.29
CA SER A 363 -17.57 -4.33 2.38
C SER A 363 -16.60 -4.26 3.55
N HIS A 364 -15.70 -5.25 3.66
CA HIS A 364 -14.70 -5.38 4.71
C HIS A 364 -13.37 -5.84 4.07
N PRO A 365 -12.75 -4.99 3.21
CA PRO A 365 -11.43 -5.28 2.66
C PRO A 365 -10.42 -5.49 3.78
N ASP A 366 -9.54 -6.47 3.58
CA ASP A 366 -8.51 -6.77 4.56
C ASP A 366 -7.44 -5.67 4.57
N TYR A 367 -7.12 -5.24 5.78
CA TYR A 367 -5.96 -4.43 6.13
C TYR A 367 -5.23 -5.17 7.26
N PHE A 368 -3.99 -4.79 7.55
CA PHE A 368 -3.29 -5.38 8.70
C PHE A 368 -3.90 -4.92 10.02
N ASP A 369 -3.98 -3.61 10.25
CA ASP A 369 -4.73 -3.04 11.38
C ASP A 369 -4.97 -1.53 11.23
N LEU A 370 -6.13 -1.15 10.66
CA LEU A 370 -6.53 0.25 10.54
C LEU A 370 -6.78 0.96 11.89
N SER A 371 -6.94 0.24 13.01
CA SER A 371 -7.10 0.88 14.31
C SER A 371 -5.85 1.64 14.76
N LEU A 372 -4.69 1.32 14.17
CA LEU A 372 -3.41 1.98 14.45
C LEU A 372 -3.19 3.25 13.61
N ILE A 373 -3.93 3.41 12.51
CA ILE A 373 -3.77 4.56 11.60
C ILE A 373 -4.80 5.63 11.93
N GLN A 374 -4.31 6.86 12.07
CA GLN A 374 -5.12 8.06 12.16
C GLN A 374 -5.00 8.88 10.87
N THR A 375 -6.04 9.67 10.59
CA THR A 375 -6.09 10.50 9.38
C THR A 375 -6.25 11.96 9.77
N PHE A 376 -5.27 12.78 9.40
CA PHE A 376 -5.36 14.24 9.47
C PHE A 376 -5.39 14.80 8.06
N MET A 377 -5.92 16.01 7.89
CA MET A 377 -5.87 16.70 6.61
C MET A 377 -5.64 18.18 6.76
N ALA A 378 -4.77 18.73 5.92
CA ALA A 378 -4.59 20.16 5.76
C ALA A 378 -5.42 20.62 4.56
N VAL A 379 -6.42 21.44 4.81
CA VAL A 379 -7.35 22.01 3.83
C VAL A 379 -6.88 23.40 3.47
N SER A 380 -6.58 23.61 2.19
CA SER A 380 -6.14 24.90 1.63
C SER A 380 -7.07 25.43 0.54
N GLY A 381 -8.03 24.63 0.06
CA GLY A 381 -8.92 25.01 -1.04
C GLY A 381 -10.06 24.04 -1.25
N VAL A 382 -11.10 24.13 -0.42
CA VAL A 382 -12.35 23.36 -0.55
C VAL A 382 -13.53 24.32 -0.37
N ASN A 383 -14.39 24.42 -1.38
CA ASN A 383 -15.57 25.30 -1.30
C ASN A 383 -16.52 24.81 -0.20
N GLY A 384 -16.85 25.68 0.75
CA GLY A 384 -17.74 25.36 1.88
C GLY A 384 -17.03 24.78 3.10
N LEU A 385 -15.70 24.73 3.12
CA LEU A 385 -14.90 24.31 4.26
C LEU A 385 -13.78 25.33 4.52
N GLU A 386 -13.58 25.70 5.78
CA GLU A 386 -12.54 26.66 6.14
C GLU A 386 -11.13 26.08 5.92
N GLU A 387 -10.17 26.98 5.66
CA GLU A 387 -8.77 26.58 5.57
C GLU A 387 -8.24 26.25 6.97
N GLY A 388 -7.53 25.14 7.09
CA GLY A 388 -7.08 24.66 8.38
C GLY A 388 -6.57 23.24 8.38
N CYS A 389 -6.34 22.71 9.58
CA CYS A 389 -6.06 21.30 9.78
C CYS A 389 -7.23 20.64 10.49
N TYR A 390 -7.62 19.47 10.01
CA TYR A 390 -8.73 18.69 10.51
C TYR A 390 -8.25 17.28 10.86
N TYR A 391 -8.74 16.73 11.97
CA TYR A 391 -8.75 15.29 12.19
C TYR A 391 -9.98 14.70 11.48
N TYR A 392 -9.79 13.65 10.69
CA TYR A 392 -10.88 12.87 10.15
C TYR A 392 -11.20 11.71 11.08
N ALA A 393 -12.43 11.67 11.55
CA ALA A 393 -12.98 10.66 12.42
C ALA A 393 -13.85 9.71 11.57
N PRO A 394 -13.28 8.63 10.99
CA PRO A 394 -13.97 7.78 10.02
C PRO A 394 -15.20 7.07 10.60
N LYS A 395 -15.21 6.72 11.90
CA LYS A 395 -16.36 6.02 12.50
C LYS A 395 -17.53 6.98 12.71
N ALA A 396 -17.25 8.19 13.20
CA ALA A 396 -18.24 9.26 13.32
C ALA A 396 -18.62 9.88 11.96
N GLN A 397 -17.79 9.70 10.93
CA GLN A 397 -17.87 10.38 9.64
C GLN A 397 -17.88 11.92 9.79
N GLU A 398 -16.88 12.43 10.51
CA GLU A 398 -16.73 13.86 10.81
C GLU A 398 -15.30 14.37 10.52
N LEU A 399 -15.21 15.61 10.07
CA LEU A 399 -13.99 16.42 10.15
C LEU A 399 -14.03 17.28 11.43
N ARG A 400 -12.96 17.22 12.22
CA ARG A 400 -12.82 17.99 13.48
C ARG A 400 -11.70 19.00 13.30
N GLN A 401 -12.02 20.30 13.24
CA GLN A 401 -11.04 21.36 12.98
C GLN A 401 -10.12 21.57 14.20
N ILE A 402 -8.83 21.26 14.04
CA ILE A 402 -7.83 21.40 15.11
C ILE A 402 -6.96 22.65 14.94
N ARG A 403 -6.90 23.22 13.73
CA ARG A 403 -6.26 24.50 13.43
C ARG A 403 -7.05 25.25 12.36
N PHE A 404 -7.08 26.57 12.47
CA PHE A 404 -7.62 27.49 11.45
C PHE A 404 -6.48 28.35 10.93
N LYS A 405 -6.02 28.08 9.69
CA LYS A 405 -4.88 28.76 9.06
C LYS A 405 -4.75 28.32 7.59
N ASN A 406 -4.33 29.23 6.73
CA ASN A 406 -3.83 28.88 5.40
C ASN A 406 -2.43 28.26 5.51
N PHE A 407 -2.27 27.00 5.14
CA PHE A 407 -1.01 26.26 5.28
C PHE A 407 -0.21 26.14 3.97
N ARG A 408 -0.58 26.81 2.87
CA ARG A 408 0.04 26.55 1.55
C ARG A 408 1.55 26.74 1.54
N GLN A 409 2.05 27.78 2.20
CA GLN A 409 3.48 28.05 2.29
C GLN A 409 4.21 26.98 3.12
N GLU A 410 3.61 26.58 4.24
CA GLU A 410 4.17 25.56 5.11
C GLU A 410 4.12 24.18 4.45
N LEU A 411 3.01 23.81 3.79
CA LEU A 411 2.88 22.54 3.08
C LEU A 411 3.87 22.42 1.92
N HIS A 412 4.15 23.52 1.22
CA HIS A 412 5.23 23.58 0.24
C HIS A 412 6.57 23.19 0.86
N TYR A 413 6.90 23.79 2.01
CA TYR A 413 8.12 23.51 2.76
C TYR A 413 8.16 22.07 3.28
N LEU A 414 7.11 21.63 3.98
CA LEU A 414 6.99 20.29 4.58
C LEU A 414 7.12 19.18 3.53
N CYS A 415 6.62 19.42 2.31
CA CYS A 415 6.74 18.50 1.18
C CYS A 415 8.09 18.61 0.44
N LEU A 416 9.15 19.04 1.11
CA LEU A 416 10.51 19.20 0.55
C LEU A 416 10.57 20.17 -0.65
N GLY A 417 9.75 21.23 -0.64
CA GLY A 417 9.70 22.22 -1.72
C GLY A 417 8.95 21.78 -2.97
N GLN A 418 8.08 20.76 -2.87
CA GLN A 418 7.27 20.30 -4.01
C GLN A 418 6.02 21.18 -4.19
N GLU A 419 5.82 21.74 -5.39
CA GLU A 419 4.65 22.56 -5.70
C GLU A 419 3.32 21.82 -5.50
N LEU A 420 3.31 20.48 -5.61
CA LEU A 420 2.15 19.66 -5.27
C LEU A 420 1.63 19.93 -3.85
N GLY A 421 2.51 20.15 -2.87
CA GLY A 421 2.13 20.51 -1.51
C GLY A 421 1.53 21.91 -1.40
N ARG A 422 2.03 22.86 -2.19
CA ARG A 422 1.57 24.26 -2.22
C ARG A 422 0.19 24.41 -2.89
N ASP A 423 0.04 23.75 -4.03
CA ASP A 423 -1.06 24.01 -4.98
C ASP A 423 -2.24 23.04 -4.82
N ALA A 424 -2.11 22.03 -3.96
CA ALA A 424 -3.22 21.14 -3.61
C ALA A 424 -4.35 21.90 -2.88
N GLY A 425 -5.57 21.41 -3.05
CA GLY A 425 -6.72 21.84 -2.24
C GLY A 425 -6.75 21.15 -0.88
N VAL A 426 -6.31 19.89 -0.82
CA VAL A 426 -6.23 19.09 0.41
C VAL A 426 -4.96 18.22 0.41
N LEU A 427 -4.27 18.16 1.54
CA LEU A 427 -3.28 17.12 1.85
C LEU A 427 -3.83 16.22 2.93
N ILE A 428 -3.86 14.91 2.69
CA ILE A 428 -4.23 13.90 3.68
C ILE A 428 -2.95 13.28 4.23
N PHE A 429 -2.88 13.17 5.56
CA PHE A 429 -1.78 12.62 6.34
C PHE A 429 -2.26 11.36 7.05
N HIS A 430 -1.64 10.23 6.74
CA HIS A 430 -1.78 9.00 7.52
C HIS A 430 -0.70 8.98 8.59
N THR A 431 -1.10 8.79 9.84
CA THR A 431 -0.21 8.85 11.01
C THR A 431 -0.43 7.64 11.91
N ALA A 432 0.56 7.31 12.74
CA ALA A 432 0.40 6.30 13.77
C ALA A 432 1.23 6.58 15.02
N ASP A 433 0.71 6.17 16.16
CA ASP A 433 1.45 6.11 17.42
C ASP A 433 2.36 4.88 17.42
N LEU A 434 3.63 5.09 17.06
CA LEU A 434 4.59 4.01 16.83
C LEU A 434 4.86 3.20 18.09
N GLU A 435 4.93 3.83 19.27
CA GLU A 435 5.17 3.10 20.51
C GLU A 435 4.02 2.15 20.84
N LYS A 436 2.77 2.60 20.71
CA LYS A 436 1.59 1.73 20.90
C LYS A 436 1.49 0.66 19.82
N ALA A 437 1.82 0.98 18.58
CA ALA A 437 1.83 0.03 17.49
C ALA A 437 2.87 -1.09 17.73
N VAL A 438 4.09 -0.72 18.15
CA VAL A 438 5.18 -1.67 18.47
C VAL A 438 4.79 -2.52 19.68
N ALA A 439 4.16 -1.95 20.69
CA ALA A 439 3.66 -2.70 21.83
C ALA A 439 2.62 -3.78 21.44
N LYS A 440 1.90 -3.60 20.33
CA LYS A 440 0.88 -4.54 19.85
C LYS A 440 1.45 -5.62 18.92
N TYR A 441 2.28 -5.24 17.95
CA TYR A 441 2.73 -6.13 16.86
C TYR A 441 4.25 -6.28 16.74
N GLY A 442 5.01 -5.82 17.73
CA GLY A 442 6.46 -5.80 17.65
C GLY A 442 6.99 -4.82 16.62
N ASP A 443 8.29 -4.89 16.32
CA ASP A 443 8.91 -4.00 15.33
C ASP A 443 8.36 -4.20 13.90
N ARG A 444 7.83 -5.39 13.59
CA ARG A 444 7.20 -5.71 12.30
C ARG A 444 6.00 -4.84 11.98
N VAL A 445 5.36 -4.24 12.99
CA VAL A 445 4.25 -3.31 12.80
C VAL A 445 4.58 -2.19 11.80
N TYR A 446 5.85 -1.82 11.70
CA TYR A 446 6.31 -0.81 10.75
C TYR A 446 5.97 -1.16 9.30
N ARG A 447 6.04 -2.45 8.94
CA ARG A 447 5.64 -2.98 7.63
C ARG A 447 4.15 -2.77 7.40
N TYR A 448 3.35 -3.18 8.39
CA TYR A 448 1.88 -3.13 8.37
C TYR A 448 1.36 -1.70 8.21
N LEU A 449 1.85 -0.78 9.02
CA LEU A 449 1.46 0.63 8.99
C LEU A 449 1.67 1.28 7.62
N HIS A 450 2.83 1.03 6.99
CA HIS A 450 3.13 1.62 5.69
C HIS A 450 2.32 0.96 4.56
N MET A 451 2.07 -0.35 4.64
CA MET A 451 1.19 -1.02 3.66
C MET A 451 -0.25 -0.55 3.77
N ASP A 452 -0.80 -0.44 4.99
CA ASP A 452 -2.16 0.04 5.18
C ASP A 452 -2.31 1.50 4.73
N ALA A 453 -1.33 2.36 5.01
CA ALA A 453 -1.31 3.73 4.49
C ALA A 453 -1.25 3.78 2.95
N GLY A 454 -0.45 2.91 2.33
CA GLY A 454 -0.41 2.77 0.86
C GLY A 454 -1.72 2.25 0.27
N HIS A 455 -2.36 1.29 0.94
CA HIS A 455 -3.66 0.73 0.54
C HIS A 455 -4.75 1.81 0.58
N LEU A 456 -4.88 2.54 1.69
CA LEU A 456 -5.78 3.71 1.79
C LEU A 456 -5.43 4.76 0.71
N GLY A 457 -4.14 5.02 0.51
CA GLY A 457 -3.64 5.89 -0.54
C GLY A 457 -4.10 5.47 -1.94
N GLN A 458 -4.14 4.19 -2.26
CA GLN A 458 -4.60 3.72 -3.57
C GLN A 458 -6.09 3.97 -3.79
N ARG A 459 -6.91 3.77 -2.75
CA ARG A 459 -8.34 4.07 -2.82
C ARG A 459 -8.57 5.56 -3.07
N LEU A 460 -7.86 6.43 -2.36
CA LEU A 460 -7.86 7.89 -2.61
C LEU A 460 -7.44 8.21 -4.05
N ASN A 461 -6.38 7.56 -4.55
CA ASN A 461 -5.90 7.78 -5.91
C ASN A 461 -6.97 7.44 -6.95
N LEU A 462 -7.62 6.28 -6.82
CA LEU A 462 -8.63 5.85 -7.78
C LEU A 462 -9.90 6.69 -7.70
N ALA A 463 -10.38 7.02 -6.50
CA ALA A 463 -11.53 7.92 -6.34
C ALA A 463 -11.25 9.30 -6.95
N ALA A 464 -10.06 9.87 -6.74
CA ALA A 464 -9.69 11.14 -7.36
C ALA A 464 -9.71 11.08 -8.89
N ILE A 465 -9.14 10.03 -9.48
CA ILE A 465 -9.15 9.86 -10.93
C ILE A 465 -10.57 9.65 -11.47
N ARG A 466 -11.45 8.95 -10.74
CA ARG A 466 -12.86 8.79 -11.10
C ARG A 466 -13.61 10.11 -11.10
N LEU A 467 -13.31 10.98 -10.14
CA LEU A 467 -13.90 12.33 -10.00
C LEU A 467 -13.22 13.38 -10.90
N ASN A 468 -12.30 12.99 -11.79
CA ASN A 468 -11.51 13.89 -12.64
C ASN A 468 -10.68 14.91 -11.84
N LEU A 469 -10.25 14.52 -10.64
CA LEU A 469 -9.32 15.25 -9.80
C LEU A 469 -7.88 14.76 -10.06
N GLY A 470 -6.94 15.58 -9.63
CA GLY A 470 -5.54 15.25 -9.58
C GLY A 470 -5.15 14.75 -8.19
N VAL A 471 -4.22 13.81 -8.14
CA VAL A 471 -3.77 13.13 -6.92
C VAL A 471 -2.31 12.72 -7.05
N SER A 472 -1.55 12.81 -5.96
CA SER A 472 -0.20 12.24 -5.88
C SER A 472 0.15 11.86 -4.45
N GLY A 473 0.83 10.73 -4.29
CA GLY A 473 1.53 10.41 -3.05
C GLY A 473 2.79 11.25 -2.89
N ILE A 474 3.12 11.58 -1.63
CA ILE A 474 4.40 12.17 -1.24
C ILE A 474 5.01 11.29 -0.16
N GLY A 475 6.10 10.60 -0.51
CA GLY A 475 6.82 9.73 0.41
C GLY A 475 7.88 10.46 1.26
N GLY A 476 8.36 11.62 0.83
CA GLY A 476 9.38 12.40 1.55
C GLY A 476 8.82 13.72 2.05
N PHE A 477 8.99 13.97 3.34
CA PHE A 477 8.51 15.16 4.03
C PHE A 477 9.37 15.42 5.28
N PHE A 478 9.28 16.61 5.84
CA PHE A 478 9.94 16.96 7.10
C PHE A 478 9.12 16.46 8.31
N ASP A 479 9.36 15.20 8.70
CA ASP A 479 8.53 14.42 9.62
C ASP A 479 8.11 15.20 10.88
N ASP A 480 9.06 15.69 11.68
CA ASP A 480 8.77 16.33 12.97
C ASP A 480 8.05 17.68 12.80
N GLN A 481 8.42 18.43 11.76
CA GLN A 481 7.84 19.75 11.49
C GLN A 481 6.37 19.65 11.05
N VAL A 482 5.93 18.51 10.49
CA VAL A 482 4.51 18.32 10.15
C VAL A 482 3.64 18.43 11.40
N ASN A 483 4.01 17.74 12.48
CA ASN A 483 3.27 17.76 13.74
C ASN A 483 3.21 19.16 14.34
N GLU A 484 4.37 19.83 14.41
CA GLU A 484 4.48 21.20 14.94
C GLU A 484 3.59 22.18 14.19
N VAL A 485 3.63 22.16 12.85
CA VAL A 485 2.89 23.10 12.00
C VAL A 485 1.39 22.83 12.03
N LEU A 486 0.98 21.57 11.86
CA LEU A 486 -0.43 21.21 11.68
C LEU A 486 -1.17 20.98 13.01
N GLY A 487 -0.46 20.90 14.12
CA GLY A 487 -1.05 20.61 15.43
C GLY A 487 -1.46 19.14 15.60
N ILE A 488 -0.89 18.25 14.80
CA ILE A 488 -1.03 16.80 14.98
C ILE A 488 -0.35 16.42 16.31
N PRO A 489 -0.97 15.57 17.15
CA PRO A 489 -0.35 15.14 18.41
C PRO A 489 1.08 14.62 18.22
N GLN A 490 1.98 14.91 19.16
CA GLN A 490 3.41 14.59 19.02
C GLN A 490 3.69 13.08 18.94
N ASP A 491 2.84 12.27 19.57
CA ASP A 491 2.96 10.80 19.54
C ASP A 491 2.62 10.21 18.17
N GLU A 492 1.95 10.96 17.29
CA GLU A 492 1.55 10.51 15.95
C GLU A 492 2.66 10.73 14.92
N ALA A 493 3.42 9.69 14.60
CA ALA A 493 4.39 9.75 13.52
C ALA A 493 3.68 9.77 12.16
N VAL A 494 4.07 10.72 11.29
CA VAL A 494 3.54 10.78 9.92
C VAL A 494 4.15 9.66 9.07
N LEU A 495 3.28 8.83 8.49
CA LEU A 495 3.65 7.69 7.67
C LEU A 495 3.64 8.06 6.18
N TYR A 496 2.60 8.78 5.75
CA TYR A 496 2.37 9.07 4.34
C TYR A 496 1.53 10.32 4.12
N ILE A 497 1.75 10.98 2.98
CA ILE A 497 0.98 12.14 2.53
C ILE A 497 0.37 11.82 1.15
N THR A 498 -0.93 12.11 1.00
CA THR A 498 -1.61 12.10 -0.31
C THR A 498 -2.13 13.51 -0.62
N THR A 499 -1.65 14.12 -1.71
CA THR A 499 -2.11 15.44 -2.18
C THR A 499 -3.30 15.29 -3.13
N LEU A 500 -4.25 16.22 -3.04
CA LEU A 500 -5.46 16.26 -3.87
C LEU A 500 -5.67 17.68 -4.40
N GLY A 501 -5.92 17.83 -5.70
CA GLY A 501 -6.08 19.13 -6.35
C GLY A 501 -6.69 19.02 -7.74
N ARG A 502 -6.93 20.14 -8.41
CA ARG A 502 -7.30 20.14 -9.83
C ARG A 502 -6.04 20.00 -10.69
N PRO A 503 -5.98 19.02 -11.62
CA PRO A 503 -4.76 18.75 -12.37
C PRO A 503 -4.45 19.89 -13.35
N ARG A 504 -3.20 20.35 -13.40
CA ARG A 504 -2.71 21.22 -14.47
C ARG A 504 -2.37 20.35 -15.68
N TRP A 505 -3.22 20.37 -16.69
CA TRP A 505 -2.91 19.73 -17.97
C TRP A 505 -1.87 20.57 -18.71
N GLY A 506 -0.65 20.04 -18.87
CA GLY A 506 0.29 20.63 -19.83
C GLY A 506 -0.25 20.42 -21.25
N ASN A 507 -0.03 21.39 -22.15
CA ASN A 507 -0.08 21.12 -23.59
C ASN A 507 0.91 19.98 -23.85
N ARG A 508 0.38 18.79 -24.18
CA ARG A 508 1.17 17.58 -24.41
C ARG A 508 2.14 17.73 -25.55
#